data_AF-A0A3M7EHQ2-F1
#
_entry.id   AF-A0A3M7EHQ2-F1
#
_cell.length_a   1.000
_cell.length_b   1.000
_cell.length_c   1.000
_cell.angle_alpha   90.00
_cell.angle_beta   90.00
_cell.angle_gamma   90.00
#
_symmetry.space_group_name_H-M   'P 1'
#
loop_
_entity.id
_entity.type
_entity.pdbx_description
1 polymer ?
#
loop_
_entity_poly.entity_id
_entity_poly.type
_entity_poly.pdbx_seq_one_letter_code
_entity_poly.pdbx_strand_id
1 'polypeptide(L)'
;MERYGQYRDRGSGIAPFLPIAPPPTSPLWLPWHLLLFSIRVPLVAFAWFIWLTLISHIPAGSGLRKANQWCLLGIPGVWWVDLQIDGVRRGSVGRFGGSRRALPQPGTVVSASWTSPLDVLYLAAIFDPIFTLSHAGEEGSKKGVRVVSQETALAASVGVQNPLELLSGPRDIVPLSDLLAKNPKRIIVVFPEGTTSNGRGILRLVPSSLTSAAPHTKIYPMSIKYTPQDIVTPIPGWTEVLRFIWRLNSSQNHTIRVRIGAPHTKSMHTKAVDGDSISQTTARGGQERPTSSRSGRGGGFESNFFDTLQRSPPRHEEADDPMEGRGDTRAEVSPAEQKLLDAVADDLARLGRVKRVDLGVEEKERFIQAWNGAKGARERSGRR
;
A
#
# COMPACT_ATOMS: atom_id res chain seq x y z
N MET A 1 -21.12 7.55 14.62
CA MET A 1 -20.18 7.27 13.49
C MET A 1 -20.70 7.80 12.15
N GLU A 2 -21.91 8.38 12.09
CA GLU A 2 -22.55 8.84 10.84
C GLU A 2 -21.90 10.11 10.24
N ARG A 3 -21.27 10.94 11.08
CA ARG A 3 -20.65 12.23 10.68
C ARG A 3 -19.54 12.11 9.63
N TYR A 4 -18.91 10.94 9.50
CA TYR A 4 -17.84 10.69 8.52
C TYR A 4 -18.26 9.72 7.42
N GLY A 5 -19.57 9.52 7.22
CA GLY A 5 -20.11 8.63 6.19
C GLY A 5 -19.66 9.00 4.76
N GLN A 6 -19.37 10.27 4.51
CA GLN A 6 -18.87 10.78 3.23
C GLN A 6 -17.46 10.26 2.88
N TYR A 7 -16.66 9.86 3.89
CA TYR A 7 -15.31 9.30 3.69
C TYR A 7 -15.33 7.77 3.66
N ARG A 8 -16.48 7.20 3.33
CA ARG A 8 -16.63 5.81 2.94
C ARG A 8 -16.57 5.71 1.43
N ASP A 9 -15.91 4.67 0.96
CA ASP A 9 -15.95 4.32 -0.45
C ASP A 9 -17.40 4.04 -0.87
N ARG A 10 -17.87 4.69 -1.95
CA ARG A 10 -19.28 4.61 -2.37
C ARG A 10 -19.66 3.22 -2.86
N GLY A 11 -18.73 2.50 -3.49
CA GLY A 11 -18.98 1.15 -4.00
C GLY A 11 -18.94 0.07 -2.91
N SER A 12 -17.95 0.13 -2.01
CA SER A 12 -17.72 -0.92 -1.00
C SER A 12 -18.25 -0.62 0.40
N GLY A 13 -18.57 0.65 0.72
CA GLY A 13 -18.94 1.10 2.06
C GLY A 13 -17.79 1.08 3.08
N ILE A 14 -16.57 0.76 2.66
CA ILE A 14 -15.39 0.67 3.52
C ILE A 14 -14.93 2.08 3.90
N ALA A 15 -14.61 2.27 5.18
CA ALA A 15 -14.02 3.50 5.71
C ALA A 15 -12.52 3.28 5.98
N PRO A 16 -11.61 3.52 5.02
CA PRO A 16 -10.19 3.20 5.18
C PRO A 16 -9.45 4.14 6.14
N PHE A 17 -10.02 5.31 6.43
CA PHE A 17 -9.38 6.34 7.25
C PHE A 17 -9.78 6.30 8.73
N LEU A 18 -10.74 5.46 9.09
CA LEU A 18 -11.20 5.34 10.48
C LEU A 18 -10.34 4.34 11.25
N PRO A 19 -9.97 4.64 12.50
CA PRO A 19 -9.20 3.73 13.33
C PRO A 19 -10.03 2.49 13.68
N ILE A 20 -9.33 1.37 13.84
CA ILE A 20 -9.94 0.12 14.28
C ILE A 20 -9.95 0.10 15.81
N ALA A 21 -11.10 -0.29 16.37
CA ALA A 21 -11.24 -0.45 17.81
C ALA A 21 -10.41 -1.66 18.28
N PRO A 22 -9.71 -1.56 19.41
CA PRO A 22 -9.01 -2.69 19.98
C PRO A 22 -9.98 -3.80 20.37
N PRO A 23 -9.52 -5.07 20.40
CA PRO A 23 -10.34 -6.16 20.91
C PRO A 23 -10.74 -5.89 22.38
N PRO A 24 -11.93 -6.34 22.82
CA PRO A 24 -12.36 -6.11 24.19
C PRO A 24 -11.42 -6.81 25.17
N THR A 25 -10.87 -6.05 26.12
CA THR A 25 -10.03 -6.55 27.20
C THR A 25 -10.77 -6.42 28.52
N SER A 26 -10.77 -7.47 29.35
CA SER A 26 -11.35 -7.36 30.69
C SER A 26 -10.50 -6.42 31.57
N PRO A 27 -11.10 -5.52 32.36
CA PRO A 27 -10.38 -4.59 33.22
C PRO A 27 -9.40 -5.25 34.21
N LEU A 28 -9.63 -6.51 34.55
CA LEU A 28 -8.75 -7.32 35.40
C LEU A 28 -7.32 -7.47 34.86
N TRP A 29 -7.11 -7.38 33.55
CA TRP A 29 -5.77 -7.44 32.93
C TRP A 29 -5.05 -6.09 32.88
N LEU A 30 -5.69 -5.01 33.33
CA LEU A 30 -5.10 -3.67 33.32
C LEU A 30 -3.75 -3.60 34.07
N PRO A 31 -3.58 -4.21 35.27
CA PRO A 31 -2.29 -4.21 35.95
C PRO A 31 -1.19 -4.88 35.13
N TRP A 32 -1.52 -5.96 34.43
CA TRP A 32 -0.59 -6.67 33.54
C TRP A 32 -0.19 -5.82 32.34
N HIS A 33 -1.15 -5.14 31.72
CA HIS A 33 -0.88 -4.21 30.61
C HIS A 33 0.01 -3.04 31.04
N LEU A 34 -0.23 -2.49 32.24
CA LEU A 34 0.60 -1.42 32.81
C LEU A 34 2.02 -1.90 33.12
N LEU A 35 2.17 -3.12 33.66
CA LEU A 35 3.47 -3.73 33.91
C LEU A 35 4.27 -3.90 32.61
N LEU A 36 3.66 -4.51 31.58
CA LEU A 36 4.29 -4.69 30.27
C LEU A 36 4.69 -3.36 29.65
N PHE A 37 3.80 -2.37 29.68
CA PHE A 37 4.07 -1.03 29.17
C PHE A 37 5.25 -0.38 29.89
N SER A 38 5.27 -0.44 31.24
CA SER A 38 6.30 0.18 32.07
C SER A 38 7.69 -0.44 31.86
N ILE A 39 7.76 -1.73 31.54
CA ILE A 39 9.04 -2.41 31.26
C ILE A 39 9.48 -2.21 29.81
N ARG A 40 8.55 -2.36 28.86
CA ARG A 40 8.89 -2.36 27.43
C ARG A 40 9.19 -0.97 26.90
N VAL A 41 8.46 0.07 27.32
CA VAL A 41 8.67 1.43 26.79
C VAL A 41 10.09 1.95 27.06
N PRO A 42 10.66 1.85 28.28
CA PRO A 42 12.06 2.23 28.52
C PRO A 42 13.04 1.44 27.66
N LEU A 43 12.81 0.14 27.47
CA LEU A 43 13.67 -0.72 26.64
C LEU A 43 13.62 -0.34 25.16
N VAL A 44 12.42 -0.09 24.62
CA VAL A 44 12.25 0.41 23.23
C VAL A 44 12.90 1.77 23.09
N ALA A 45 12.69 2.67 24.05
CA ALA A 45 13.29 4.00 24.04
C ALA A 45 14.82 3.92 24.08
N PHE A 46 15.39 3.00 24.86
CA PHE A 46 16.82 2.76 24.91
C PHE A 46 17.37 2.20 23.59
N ALA A 47 16.72 1.19 23.00
CA ALA A 47 17.10 0.65 21.69
C ALA A 47 16.97 1.71 20.58
N TRP A 48 15.97 2.58 20.66
CA TRP A 48 15.79 3.70 19.74
C TRP A 48 16.84 4.79 19.93
N PHE A 49 17.23 5.07 21.18
CA PHE A 49 18.31 6.00 21.48
C PHE A 49 19.66 5.50 20.92
N ILE A 50 19.96 4.21 21.09
CA ILE A 50 21.14 3.56 20.50
C ILE A 50 21.09 3.65 18.96
N TRP A 51 19.91 3.45 18.38
CA TRP A 51 19.72 3.60 16.94
C TRP A 51 20.15 5.00 16.47
N LEU A 52 19.61 6.05 17.09
CA LEU A 52 19.86 7.42 16.67
C LEU A 52 21.32 7.85 16.86
N THR A 53 21.96 7.43 17.96
CA THR A 53 23.28 7.91 18.37
C THR A 53 24.46 7.12 17.81
N LEU A 54 24.32 5.80 17.64
CA LEU A 54 25.44 4.92 17.29
C LEU A 54 25.19 4.19 15.97
N ILE A 55 24.04 3.52 15.84
CA ILE A 55 23.82 2.54 14.77
C ILE A 55 23.41 3.20 13.45
N SER A 56 22.75 4.35 13.49
CA SER A 56 22.34 5.13 12.31
C SER A 56 23.55 5.50 11.42
N HIS A 57 24.70 5.77 12.04
CA HIS A 57 25.95 6.15 11.37
C HIS A 57 26.70 4.96 10.74
N ILE A 58 26.33 3.73 11.10
CA ILE A 58 26.97 2.52 10.56
C ILE A 58 26.49 2.29 9.11
N PRO A 59 27.37 1.84 8.19
CA PRO A 59 26.99 1.51 6.83
C PRO A 59 25.81 0.52 6.75
N ALA A 60 24.99 0.72 5.72
CA ALA A 60 23.86 -0.16 5.41
C ALA A 60 24.33 -1.60 5.15
N GLY A 61 23.54 -2.59 5.57
CA GLY A 61 23.83 -4.01 5.45
C GLY A 61 24.59 -4.61 6.63
N SER A 62 24.98 -3.81 7.63
CA SER A 62 25.65 -4.32 8.84
C SER A 62 24.72 -5.20 9.68
N GLY A 63 25.29 -6.26 10.27
CA GLY A 63 24.55 -7.14 11.19
C GLY A 63 24.02 -6.41 12.41
N LEU A 64 24.74 -5.37 12.89
CA LEU A 64 24.33 -4.54 14.03
C LEU A 64 23.05 -3.74 13.75
N ARG A 65 22.92 -3.14 12.55
CA ARG A 65 21.68 -2.47 12.14
C ARG A 65 20.52 -3.45 12.19
N LYS A 66 20.69 -4.62 11.56
CA LYS A 66 19.64 -5.65 11.55
C LYS A 66 19.28 -6.14 12.95
N ALA A 67 20.27 -6.43 13.79
CA ALA A 67 20.07 -6.87 15.16
C ALA A 67 19.26 -5.84 15.96
N ASN A 68 19.61 -4.56 15.87
CA ASN A 68 18.88 -3.49 16.54
C ASN A 68 17.43 -3.35 16.03
N GLN A 69 17.20 -3.46 14.72
CA GLN A 69 15.85 -3.43 14.16
C GLN A 69 15.01 -4.63 14.65
N TRP A 70 15.62 -5.82 14.77
CA TRP A 70 14.96 -6.97 15.38
C TRP A 70 14.69 -6.79 16.87
N CYS A 71 15.56 -6.11 17.62
CA CYS A 71 15.28 -5.72 19.01
C CYS A 71 14.11 -4.75 19.10
N LEU A 72 14.05 -3.73 18.23
CA LEU A 72 12.94 -2.76 18.17
C LEU A 72 11.58 -3.42 17.88
N LEU A 73 11.56 -4.49 17.08
CA LEU A 73 10.37 -5.31 16.84
C LEU A 73 10.10 -6.31 17.98
N GLY A 74 11.15 -6.91 18.53
CA GLY A 74 11.05 -7.97 19.53
C GLY A 74 10.58 -7.46 20.89
N ILE A 75 11.02 -6.28 21.34
CA ILE A 75 10.68 -5.75 22.68
C ILE A 75 9.16 -5.56 22.84
N PRO A 76 8.42 -4.99 21.87
CA PRO A 76 6.96 -4.89 21.97
C PRO A 76 6.17 -6.19 21.76
N GLY A 77 6.84 -7.33 21.59
CA GLY A 77 6.17 -8.64 21.46
C GLY A 77 5.84 -9.06 20.03
N VAL A 78 6.53 -8.51 19.02
CA VAL A 78 6.41 -8.94 17.62
C VAL A 78 7.35 -10.13 17.36
N TRP A 79 6.97 -11.31 17.85
CA TRP A 79 7.83 -12.51 17.74
C TRP A 79 7.46 -13.43 16.59
N TRP A 80 6.24 -13.30 16.08
CA TRP A 80 5.69 -14.22 15.09
C TRP A 80 5.43 -13.51 13.76
N VAL A 81 6.16 -13.95 12.72
CA VAL A 81 6.00 -13.46 11.34
C VAL A 81 5.55 -14.62 10.45
N ASP A 82 4.30 -14.58 9.99
CA ASP A 82 3.75 -15.49 8.98
C ASP A 82 4.05 -14.95 7.58
N LEU A 83 5.22 -15.31 7.04
CA LEU A 83 5.61 -14.99 5.67
C LEU A 83 5.02 -16.02 4.70
N GLN A 84 4.29 -15.57 3.68
CA GLN A 84 3.85 -16.42 2.58
C GLN A 84 4.14 -15.75 1.23
N ILE A 85 4.62 -16.55 0.30
CA ILE A 85 4.97 -16.13 -1.05
C ILE A 85 3.93 -16.73 -1.98
N ASP A 86 3.35 -15.89 -2.82
CA ASP A 86 2.35 -16.32 -3.79
C ASP A 86 2.99 -17.23 -4.86
N GLY A 87 2.30 -18.30 -5.24
CA GLY A 87 2.80 -19.29 -6.21
C GLY A 87 3.82 -20.31 -5.68
N VAL A 88 4.22 -20.27 -4.41
CA VAL A 88 5.17 -21.24 -3.81
C VAL A 88 4.54 -21.91 -2.58
N ARG A 89 4.45 -23.25 -2.56
CA ARG A 89 3.95 -23.99 -1.38
C ARG A 89 4.87 -23.75 -0.18
N ARG A 90 4.26 -23.60 1.01
CA ARG A 90 4.87 -23.20 2.31
C ARG A 90 6.05 -24.07 2.83
N GLY A 91 6.47 -25.11 2.11
CA GLY A 91 7.60 -25.99 2.45
C GLY A 91 8.71 -26.09 1.40
N SER A 92 8.57 -25.45 0.22
CA SER A 92 9.59 -25.50 -0.84
C SER A 92 10.52 -24.28 -0.88
N VAL A 93 10.30 -23.30 0.00
CA VAL A 93 11.11 -22.07 0.12
C VAL A 93 12.59 -22.37 0.37
N GLY A 94 12.90 -23.45 1.10
CA GLY A 94 14.28 -23.86 1.38
C GLY A 94 14.92 -24.80 0.37
N ARG A 95 14.16 -25.43 -0.55
CA ARG A 95 14.65 -26.62 -1.28
C ARG A 95 15.11 -26.44 -2.71
N PHE A 96 14.71 -25.38 -3.44
CA PHE A 96 15.14 -25.21 -4.83
C PHE A 96 15.22 -23.73 -5.21
N GLY A 97 16.16 -23.38 -6.09
CA GLY A 97 16.49 -22.00 -6.53
C GLY A 97 15.34 -21.14 -7.09
N GLY A 98 14.11 -21.65 -7.16
CA GLY A 98 12.89 -20.88 -7.41
C GLY A 98 12.54 -19.88 -6.31
N SER A 99 12.94 -20.12 -5.05
CA SER A 99 12.69 -19.18 -3.94
C SER A 99 13.46 -17.86 -4.07
N ARG A 100 14.68 -17.88 -4.65
CA ARG A 100 15.47 -16.65 -4.87
C ARG A 100 14.80 -15.69 -5.85
N ARG A 101 14.07 -16.21 -6.84
CA ARG A 101 13.37 -15.38 -7.85
C ARG A 101 12.03 -14.86 -7.34
N ALA A 102 11.42 -15.57 -6.39
CA ALA A 102 10.14 -15.23 -5.79
C ALA A 102 10.25 -14.18 -4.66
N LEU A 103 11.43 -14.05 -4.04
CA LEU A 103 11.71 -13.04 -3.03
C LEU A 103 12.33 -11.77 -3.65
N PRO A 104 12.09 -10.59 -3.06
CA PRO A 104 12.78 -9.36 -3.42
C PRO A 104 14.30 -9.52 -3.28
N GLN A 105 15.04 -9.10 -4.29
CA GLN A 105 16.50 -9.14 -4.33
C GLN A 105 17.08 -7.72 -4.37
N PRO A 106 18.38 -7.55 -4.03
CA PRO A 106 19.09 -6.31 -4.31
C PRO A 106 18.86 -5.80 -5.74
N GLY A 107 18.59 -4.51 -5.90
CA GLY A 107 18.28 -3.91 -7.21
C GLY A 107 16.82 -4.10 -7.67
N THR A 108 15.92 -4.49 -6.77
CA THR A 108 14.48 -4.58 -7.03
C THR A 108 13.69 -3.59 -6.17
N VAL A 109 12.44 -3.35 -6.57
CA VAL A 109 11.52 -2.44 -5.88
C VAL A 109 10.47 -3.26 -5.15
N VAL A 110 10.23 -2.93 -3.89
CA VAL A 110 9.12 -3.47 -3.10
C VAL A 110 8.03 -2.41 -3.02
N SER A 111 6.84 -2.75 -3.50
CA SER A 111 5.63 -1.94 -3.40
C SER A 111 4.82 -2.47 -2.22
N ALA A 112 4.88 -1.78 -1.07
CA ALA A 112 4.30 -2.25 0.18
C ALA A 112 3.03 -1.50 0.55
N SER A 113 2.01 -2.20 1.06
CA SER A 113 0.85 -1.56 1.70
C SER A 113 1.28 -0.77 2.93
N TRP A 114 0.68 0.39 3.18
CA TRP A 114 1.07 1.27 4.30
C TRP A 114 -0.07 1.48 5.29
N THR A 115 0.06 0.87 6.47
CA THR A 115 -1.01 0.84 7.49
C THR A 115 -0.53 1.30 8.87
N SER A 116 0.75 1.12 9.18
CA SER A 116 1.31 1.28 10.51
C SER A 116 2.77 1.74 10.47
N PRO A 117 3.29 2.46 11.48
CA PRO A 117 4.72 2.71 11.63
C PRO A 117 5.51 1.41 11.78
N LEU A 118 4.86 0.34 12.25
CA LEU A 118 5.45 -0.99 12.36
C LEU A 118 5.82 -1.59 10.99
N ASP A 119 5.18 -1.14 9.90
CA ASP A 119 5.50 -1.58 8.53
C ASP A 119 6.94 -1.16 8.18
N VAL A 120 7.30 0.08 8.54
CA VAL A 120 8.65 0.64 8.30
C VAL A 120 9.70 -0.12 9.11
N LEU A 121 9.44 -0.39 10.40
CA LEU A 121 10.36 -1.16 11.25
C LEU A 121 10.55 -2.60 10.74
N TYR A 122 9.46 -3.25 10.34
CA TYR A 122 9.51 -4.59 9.78
C TYR A 122 10.35 -4.64 8.50
N LEU A 123 10.07 -3.73 7.55
CA LEU A 123 10.82 -3.66 6.30
C LEU A 123 12.30 -3.33 6.53
N ALA A 124 12.60 -2.46 7.51
CA ALA A 124 13.97 -2.16 7.93
C ALA A 124 14.70 -3.40 8.48
N ALA A 125 14.04 -4.19 9.34
CA ALA A 125 14.63 -5.39 9.93
C ALA A 125 14.95 -6.48 8.90
N ILE A 126 14.08 -6.66 7.90
CA ILE A 126 14.25 -7.71 6.89
C ILE A 126 15.23 -7.29 5.79
N PHE A 127 15.04 -6.10 5.21
CA PHE A 127 15.73 -5.72 3.97
C PHE A 127 16.81 -4.66 4.14
N ASP A 128 16.83 -3.91 5.25
CA ASP A 128 17.59 -2.63 5.40
C ASP A 128 17.49 -1.75 4.13
N PRO A 129 16.26 -1.43 3.68
CA PRO A 129 16.01 -0.86 2.36
C PRO A 129 16.29 0.66 2.34
N ILE A 130 16.26 1.22 1.14
CA ILE A 130 16.11 2.67 0.96
C ILE A 130 14.62 2.98 1.00
N PHE A 131 14.20 3.76 2.00
CA PHE A 131 12.82 4.20 2.10
C PHE A 131 12.55 5.37 1.16
N THR A 132 11.38 5.33 0.53
CA THR A 132 10.92 6.40 -0.34
C THR A 132 9.47 6.73 -0.05
N LEU A 133 9.12 8.00 -0.21
CA LEU A 133 7.74 8.47 -0.14
C LEU A 133 7.26 8.85 -1.54
N SER A 134 6.07 8.36 -1.85
CA SER A 134 5.36 8.71 -3.08
C SER A 134 4.97 10.18 -3.01
N HIS A 135 5.38 10.94 -4.01
CA HIS A 135 5.01 12.35 -4.11
C HIS A 135 3.79 12.48 -5.01
N ALA A 136 2.63 12.78 -4.43
CA ALA A 136 1.47 13.24 -5.18
C ALA A 136 1.77 14.67 -5.64
N GLY A 137 2.50 14.81 -6.74
CA GLY A 137 2.85 16.12 -7.27
C GLY A 137 1.64 16.78 -7.95
N GLU A 138 1.58 18.10 -7.86
CA GLU A 138 0.69 18.91 -8.69
C GLU A 138 1.03 18.75 -10.18
N GLU A 139 0.08 19.11 -11.03
CA GLU A 139 0.10 18.96 -12.49
C GLU A 139 1.42 19.47 -13.11
N GLY A 140 2.12 18.61 -13.86
CA GLY A 140 3.43 18.91 -14.46
C GLY A 140 4.66 18.58 -13.60
N SER A 141 4.49 18.11 -12.35
CA SER A 141 5.61 17.72 -11.50
C SER A 141 6.32 16.45 -11.99
N LYS A 142 7.63 16.36 -11.73
CA LYS A 142 8.48 15.24 -12.18
C LYS A 142 7.98 13.90 -11.61
N LYS A 143 7.76 12.91 -12.46
CA LYS A 143 7.48 11.51 -12.05
C LYS A 143 8.66 11.01 -11.20
N GLY A 144 8.43 10.70 -9.94
CA GLY A 144 9.50 10.26 -9.05
C GLY A 144 9.06 10.04 -7.61
N VAL A 145 10.05 9.76 -6.78
CA VAL A 145 9.89 9.49 -5.35
C VAL A 145 10.87 10.32 -4.54
N ARG A 146 10.48 10.68 -3.32
CA ARG A 146 11.37 11.37 -2.37
C ARG A 146 12.09 10.34 -1.53
N VAL A 147 13.42 10.38 -1.51
CA VAL A 147 14.23 9.48 -0.67
C VAL A 147 14.19 9.97 0.77
N VAL A 148 13.81 9.11 1.71
CA VAL A 148 13.66 9.47 3.12
C VAL A 148 14.49 8.55 4.02
N SER A 149 14.82 9.06 5.21
CA SER A 149 15.40 8.22 6.26
C SER A 149 14.32 7.36 6.92
N GLN A 150 14.73 6.37 7.71
CA GLN A 150 13.80 5.52 8.44
C GLN A 150 12.95 6.34 9.43
N GLU A 151 13.55 7.33 10.08
CA GLU A 151 12.89 8.21 11.05
C GLU A 151 11.84 9.07 10.36
N THR A 152 12.14 9.61 9.18
CA THR A 152 11.17 10.37 8.38
C THR A 152 10.04 9.47 7.88
N ALA A 153 10.32 8.24 7.46
CA ALA A 153 9.28 7.29 7.07
C ALA A 153 8.35 6.93 8.25
N LEU A 154 8.90 6.76 9.47
CA LEU A 154 8.12 6.57 10.69
C LEU A 154 7.27 7.80 11.04
N ALA A 155 7.85 8.99 10.99
CA ALA A 155 7.15 10.23 11.28
C ALA A 155 6.01 10.49 10.27
N ALA A 156 6.25 10.19 8.99
CA ALA A 156 5.23 10.26 7.94
C ALA A 156 4.06 9.30 8.17
N SER A 157 4.30 8.13 8.78
CA SER A 157 3.26 7.14 9.11
C SER A 157 2.21 7.66 10.11
N VAL A 158 2.58 8.68 10.89
CA VAL A 158 1.72 9.33 11.89
C VAL A 158 1.40 10.78 11.53
N GLY A 159 1.78 11.21 10.32
CA GLY A 159 1.61 12.59 9.83
C GLY A 159 2.21 13.64 10.73
N VAL A 160 3.33 13.32 11.38
CA VAL A 160 4.12 14.27 12.18
C VAL A 160 5.35 14.67 11.37
N GLN A 161 5.65 15.97 11.33
CA GLN A 161 6.86 16.45 10.66
C GLN A 161 8.09 15.95 11.42
N ASN A 162 9.04 15.34 10.72
CA ASN A 162 10.31 14.97 11.33
C ASN A 162 11.15 16.24 11.59
N PRO A 163 11.51 16.58 12.84
CA PRO A 163 12.35 17.75 13.12
C PRO A 163 13.74 17.67 12.46
N LEU A 164 14.27 16.46 12.25
CA LEU A 164 15.57 16.26 11.58
C LEU A 164 15.51 16.61 10.08
N GLU A 165 14.32 16.53 9.48
CA GLU A 165 14.11 16.89 8.08
C GLU A 165 14.07 18.40 7.88
N LEU A 166 13.56 19.16 8.86
CA LEU A 166 13.61 20.63 8.84
C LEU A 166 15.04 21.16 8.75
N LEU A 167 16.00 20.45 9.34
CA LEU A 167 17.43 20.80 9.30
C LEU A 167 18.11 20.41 7.99
N SER A 168 17.58 19.40 7.29
CA SER A 168 18.21 18.83 6.08
C SER A 168 17.75 19.50 4.79
N GLY A 169 16.72 20.35 4.84
CA GLY A 169 16.10 20.97 3.67
C GLY A 169 15.20 19.99 2.88
N PRO A 170 14.33 20.53 1.99
CA PRO A 170 13.49 19.71 1.13
C PRO A 170 14.37 18.86 0.20
N ARG A 171 14.21 17.54 0.27
CA ARG A 171 14.93 16.60 -0.60
C ARG A 171 14.32 16.56 -2.00
N ASP A 172 15.19 16.52 -3.00
CA ASP A 172 14.80 16.41 -4.40
C ASP A 172 13.98 15.15 -4.69
N ILE A 173 13.03 15.33 -5.61
CA ILE A 173 12.26 14.23 -6.21
C ILE A 173 13.18 13.55 -7.23
N VAL A 174 13.42 12.25 -7.03
CA VAL A 174 14.32 11.46 -7.87
C VAL A 174 13.53 10.35 -8.55
N PRO A 175 13.70 10.09 -9.85
CA PRO A 175 13.06 8.96 -10.50
C PRO A 175 13.64 7.63 -9.97
N LEU A 176 12.79 6.61 -9.89
CA LEU A 176 13.16 5.33 -9.30
C LEU A 176 14.26 4.61 -10.10
N SER A 177 14.33 4.83 -11.43
CA SER A 177 15.42 4.35 -12.28
C SER A 177 16.79 4.82 -11.80
N ASP A 178 16.92 6.10 -11.49
CA ASP A 178 18.19 6.72 -11.12
C ASP A 178 18.60 6.30 -9.71
N LEU A 179 17.63 6.11 -8.82
CA LEU A 179 17.86 5.60 -7.47
C LEU A 179 18.42 4.18 -7.52
N LEU A 180 17.84 3.31 -8.36
CA LEU A 180 18.31 1.94 -8.57
C LEU A 180 19.70 1.90 -9.21
N ALA A 181 19.94 2.74 -10.21
CA ALA A 181 21.26 2.84 -10.86
C ALA A 181 22.34 3.27 -9.88
N LYS A 182 22.04 4.20 -8.96
CA LYS A 182 22.96 4.63 -7.89
C LYS A 182 23.13 3.57 -6.79
N ASN A 183 22.14 2.71 -6.56
CA ASN A 183 22.12 1.75 -5.45
C ASN A 183 21.78 0.31 -5.89
N PRO A 184 22.56 -0.32 -6.78
CA PRO A 184 22.22 -1.63 -7.35
C PRO A 184 22.22 -2.77 -6.32
N LYS A 185 22.91 -2.59 -5.19
CA LYS A 185 23.03 -3.60 -4.12
C LYS A 185 21.96 -3.48 -3.03
N ARG A 186 20.99 -2.57 -3.15
CA ARG A 186 19.96 -2.34 -2.12
C ARG A 186 18.56 -2.50 -2.69
N ILE A 187 17.63 -2.85 -1.81
CA ILE A 187 16.20 -2.88 -2.13
C ILE A 187 15.64 -1.48 -1.87
N ILE A 188 14.75 -1.02 -2.75
CA ILE A 188 14.01 0.22 -2.56
C ILE A 188 12.58 -0.13 -2.16
N VAL A 189 12.10 0.47 -1.07
CA VAL A 189 10.71 0.35 -0.64
C VAL A 189 9.96 1.61 -1.04
N VAL A 190 8.82 1.40 -1.70
CA VAL A 190 7.87 2.43 -2.10
C VAL A 190 6.53 2.12 -1.43
N PHE A 191 5.90 3.13 -0.84
CA PHE A 191 4.53 3.05 -0.36
C PHE A 191 3.61 3.71 -1.40
N PRO A 192 3.04 2.93 -2.34
CA PRO A 192 2.33 3.49 -3.49
C PRO A 192 1.01 4.16 -3.10
N GLU A 193 0.43 3.84 -1.93
CA GLU A 193 -0.78 4.50 -1.41
C GLU A 193 -0.56 5.97 -1.03
N GLY A 194 0.71 6.39 -0.81
CA GLY A 194 1.08 7.77 -0.46
C GLY A 194 0.69 8.21 0.95
N THR A 195 -0.19 7.48 1.64
CA THR A 195 -0.63 7.77 3.01
C THR A 195 -1.00 6.48 3.75
N THR A 196 -1.13 6.56 5.06
CA THR A 196 -1.53 5.43 5.90
C THR A 196 -3.03 5.19 5.90
N SER A 197 -3.40 3.92 5.78
CA SER A 197 -4.78 3.43 5.89
C SER A 197 -4.97 2.53 7.11
N ASN A 198 -6.20 2.10 7.36
CA ASN A 198 -6.50 1.12 8.41
C ASN A 198 -6.35 -0.34 7.94
N GLY A 199 -5.87 -0.58 6.70
CA GLY A 199 -5.67 -1.92 6.16
C GLY A 199 -6.94 -2.71 5.82
N ARG A 200 -8.13 -2.08 5.82
CA ARG A 200 -9.40 -2.69 5.39
C ARG A 200 -9.66 -2.60 3.89
N GLY A 201 -8.94 -1.73 3.19
CA GLY A 201 -8.97 -1.55 1.74
C GLY A 201 -7.64 -0.98 1.26
N ILE A 202 -7.28 -1.24 0.01
CA ILE A 202 -6.11 -0.63 -0.63
C ILE A 202 -6.54 0.69 -1.27
N LEU A 203 -5.89 1.78 -0.85
CA LEU A 203 -6.15 3.12 -1.40
C LEU A 203 -5.75 3.21 -2.88
N ARG A 204 -6.26 4.23 -3.56
CA ARG A 204 -5.82 4.57 -4.92
C ARG A 204 -4.32 4.85 -4.90
N LEU A 205 -3.58 4.18 -5.78
CA LEU A 205 -2.13 4.33 -5.86
C LEU A 205 -1.75 5.68 -6.50
N VAL A 206 -0.69 6.30 -6.00
CA VAL A 206 -0.11 7.53 -6.55
C VAL A 206 0.69 7.19 -7.81
N PRO A 207 0.28 7.67 -9.01
CA PRO A 207 0.87 7.22 -10.27
C PRO A 207 2.38 7.51 -10.39
N SER A 208 2.83 8.69 -9.94
CA SER A 208 4.22 9.14 -10.04
C SER A 208 5.24 8.20 -9.37
N SER A 209 4.80 7.39 -8.39
CA SER A 209 5.65 6.53 -7.59
C SER A 209 6.25 5.36 -8.39
N LEU A 210 5.38 4.52 -8.96
CA LEU A 210 5.77 3.30 -9.69
C LEU A 210 6.07 3.57 -11.17
N THR A 211 5.47 4.62 -11.74
CA THR A 211 5.72 5.01 -13.15
C THR A 211 7.07 5.67 -13.37
N SER A 212 7.87 5.93 -12.33
CA SER A 212 9.27 6.37 -12.50
C SER A 212 10.27 5.22 -12.62
N ALA A 213 9.83 3.95 -12.52
CA ALA A 213 10.70 2.77 -12.64
C ALA A 213 11.20 2.53 -14.07
N ALA A 214 12.40 1.97 -14.23
CA ALA A 214 12.89 1.55 -15.55
C ALA A 214 12.08 0.34 -16.10
N PRO A 215 11.98 0.14 -17.43
CA PRO A 215 11.07 -0.84 -18.02
C PRO A 215 11.21 -2.30 -17.55
N HIS A 216 12.44 -2.70 -17.23
CA HIS A 216 12.80 -4.06 -16.80
C HIS A 216 12.91 -4.23 -15.28
N THR A 217 12.62 -3.17 -14.52
CA THR A 217 12.66 -3.20 -13.06
C THR A 217 11.56 -4.11 -12.53
N LYS A 218 11.93 -5.05 -11.67
CA LYS A 218 10.97 -5.92 -10.97
C LYS A 218 10.38 -5.20 -9.77
N ILE A 219 9.06 -5.11 -9.73
CA ILE A 219 8.27 -4.52 -8.66
C ILE A 219 7.53 -5.65 -7.95
N TYR A 220 7.87 -5.91 -6.68
CA TYR A 220 7.24 -6.94 -5.87
C TYR A 220 6.14 -6.33 -5.01
N PRO A 221 4.84 -6.65 -5.24
CA PRO A 221 3.77 -6.23 -4.36
C PRO A 221 3.86 -6.99 -3.03
N MET A 222 3.75 -6.25 -1.92
CA MET A 222 3.82 -6.80 -0.57
C MET A 222 2.67 -6.28 0.28
N SER A 223 1.83 -7.18 0.75
CA SER A 223 0.78 -6.85 1.71
C SER A 223 1.22 -7.25 3.12
N ILE A 224 1.13 -6.30 4.05
CA ILE A 224 1.45 -6.49 5.46
C ILE A 224 0.17 -6.33 6.27
N LYS A 225 -0.09 -7.29 7.17
CA LYS A 225 -1.25 -7.27 8.05
C LYS A 225 -0.90 -7.66 9.47
N TYR A 226 -1.60 -7.05 10.42
CA TYR A 226 -1.41 -7.28 11.84
C TYR A 226 -2.56 -8.08 12.44
N THR A 227 -2.26 -8.89 13.44
CA THR A 227 -3.24 -9.51 14.32
C THR A 227 -2.79 -9.30 15.76
N PRO A 228 -3.58 -8.57 16.58
CA PRO A 228 -4.81 -7.83 16.24
C PRO A 228 -4.61 -6.64 15.27
N GLN A 229 -5.69 -6.15 14.65
CA GLN A 229 -5.65 -5.08 13.60
C GLN A 229 -5.72 -3.65 14.17
N ASP A 230 -5.54 -3.47 15.47
CA ASP A 230 -5.67 -2.19 16.17
C ASP A 230 -4.38 -1.36 16.21
N ILE A 231 -3.29 -1.89 15.65
CA ILE A 231 -1.95 -1.28 15.58
C ILE A 231 -1.76 -0.55 14.26
N VAL A 232 -2.80 0.14 13.80
CA VAL A 232 -2.80 0.93 12.56
C VAL A 232 -2.91 2.41 12.91
N THR A 233 -2.29 3.27 12.09
CA THR A 233 -2.27 4.73 12.32
C THR A 233 -2.89 5.48 11.14
N PRO A 234 -4.18 5.28 10.83
CA PRO A 234 -4.79 6.00 9.74
C PRO A 234 -4.92 7.50 10.07
N ILE A 235 -5.04 7.91 11.32
CA ILE A 235 -5.21 9.33 11.67
C ILE A 235 -3.87 9.91 12.11
N PRO A 236 -3.48 11.10 11.62
CA PRO A 236 -2.26 11.73 12.07
C PRO A 236 -2.40 12.38 13.45
N GLY A 237 -1.26 12.55 14.13
CA GLY A 237 -1.13 13.39 15.31
C GLY A 237 -0.60 12.70 16.57
N TRP A 238 -0.07 13.50 17.49
CA TRP A 238 0.60 13.05 18.72
C TRP A 238 -0.26 12.18 19.63
N THR A 239 -1.57 12.45 19.70
CA THR A 239 -2.47 11.60 20.49
C THR A 239 -2.54 10.18 19.94
N GLU A 240 -2.49 10.02 18.62
CA GLU A 240 -2.47 8.70 17.99
C GLU A 240 -1.11 8.03 18.14
N VAL A 241 -0.01 8.80 18.14
CA VAL A 241 1.32 8.29 18.48
C VAL A 241 1.33 7.68 19.88
N LEU A 242 0.82 8.40 20.89
CA LEU A 242 0.75 7.88 22.26
C LEU A 242 -0.14 6.65 22.35
N ARG A 243 -1.30 6.65 21.66
CA ARG A 243 -2.17 5.47 21.61
C ARG A 243 -1.50 4.29 20.92
N PHE A 244 -0.74 4.53 19.86
CA PHE A 244 0.02 3.51 19.15
C PHE A 244 1.09 2.91 20.06
N ILE A 245 1.90 3.75 20.72
CA ILE A 245 2.93 3.29 21.66
C ILE A 245 2.31 2.48 22.80
N TRP A 246 1.20 2.95 23.36
CA TRP A 246 0.43 2.21 24.36
C TRP A 246 -0.01 0.85 23.83
N ARG A 247 -0.78 0.80 22.73
CA ARG A 247 -1.29 -0.45 22.15
C ARG A 247 -0.18 -1.42 21.79
N LEU A 248 0.91 -0.92 21.21
CA LEU A 248 2.04 -1.71 20.80
C LEU A 248 2.74 -2.36 22.00
N ASN A 249 2.94 -1.64 23.11
CA ASN A 249 3.71 -2.13 24.26
C ASN A 249 2.87 -2.78 25.37
N SER A 250 1.58 -2.43 25.48
CA SER A 250 0.69 -2.95 26.52
C SER A 250 0.15 -4.35 26.20
N SER A 251 -0.04 -4.66 24.92
CA SER A 251 -0.55 -5.94 24.45
C SER A 251 0.48 -7.05 24.55
N GLN A 252 0.02 -8.30 24.74
CA GLN A 252 0.93 -9.41 25.03
C GLN A 252 1.82 -9.77 23.84
N ASN A 253 1.21 -10.03 22.68
CA ASN A 253 1.87 -10.48 21.47
C ASN A 253 1.23 -9.88 20.22
N HIS A 254 2.05 -9.65 19.21
CA HIS A 254 1.65 -9.20 17.87
C HIS A 254 2.11 -10.18 16.82
N THR A 255 1.21 -10.54 15.92
CA THR A 255 1.56 -11.38 14.76
C THR A 255 1.52 -10.54 13.49
N ILE A 256 2.62 -10.55 12.73
CA ILE A 256 2.67 -9.96 11.39
C ILE A 256 2.42 -11.06 10.37
N ARG A 257 1.49 -10.83 9.44
CA ARG A 257 1.25 -11.69 8.28
C ARG A 257 1.71 -10.93 7.05
N VAL A 258 2.72 -11.47 6.38
CA VAL A 258 3.34 -10.81 5.22
C VAL A 258 3.16 -11.68 4.00
N ARG A 259 2.60 -11.08 2.96
CA ARG A 259 2.26 -11.75 1.71
C ARG A 259 2.98 -11.05 0.57
N ILE A 260 3.80 -11.80 -0.16
CA ILE A 260 4.60 -11.29 -1.28
C ILE A 260 4.03 -11.89 -2.57
N GLY A 261 3.67 -11.03 -3.52
CA GLY A 261 3.19 -11.44 -4.84
C GLY A 261 4.31 -11.61 -5.87
N ALA A 262 3.90 -12.04 -7.06
CA ALA A 262 4.81 -12.16 -8.20
C ALA A 262 5.32 -10.77 -8.66
N PRO A 263 6.55 -10.67 -9.19
CA PRO A 263 7.08 -9.40 -9.65
C PRO A 263 6.42 -8.93 -10.94
N HIS A 264 6.06 -7.64 -10.98
CA HIS A 264 5.62 -6.94 -12.18
C HIS A 264 6.77 -6.17 -12.82
N THR A 265 6.73 -5.99 -14.14
CA THR A 265 7.64 -5.10 -14.87
C THR A 265 6.82 -4.29 -15.87
N LYS A 266 7.20 -3.03 -16.12
CA LYS A 266 6.50 -2.21 -17.13
C LYS A 266 6.50 -2.88 -18.51
N SER A 267 7.63 -3.48 -18.91
CA SER A 267 7.76 -4.16 -20.20
C SER A 267 6.76 -5.31 -20.40
N MET A 268 6.31 -5.97 -19.32
CA MET A 268 5.29 -7.02 -19.38
C MET A 268 3.93 -6.46 -19.77
N HIS A 269 3.58 -5.27 -19.26
CA HIS A 269 2.30 -4.62 -19.55
C HIS A 269 2.31 -3.89 -20.90
N THR A 270 3.43 -3.31 -21.32
CA THR A 270 3.55 -2.72 -22.68
C THR A 270 3.28 -3.77 -23.76
N LYS A 271 3.93 -4.94 -23.69
CA LYS A 271 3.70 -6.05 -24.64
C LYS A 271 2.26 -6.56 -24.64
N ALA A 272 1.60 -6.54 -23.48
CA ALA A 272 0.20 -6.96 -23.37
C ALA A 272 -0.75 -5.95 -24.04
N VAL A 273 -0.46 -4.65 -23.96
CA VAL A 273 -1.25 -3.61 -24.65
C VAL A 273 -1.07 -3.73 -26.16
N ASP A 274 0.16 -3.94 -26.64
CA ASP A 274 0.45 -4.15 -28.05
C ASP A 274 -0.27 -5.41 -28.60
N GLY A 275 -0.29 -6.51 -27.84
CA GLY A 275 -0.98 -7.74 -28.22
C GLY A 275 -2.52 -7.64 -28.27
N ASP A 276 -3.13 -6.90 -27.33
CA ASP A 276 -4.58 -6.63 -27.35
C ASP A 276 -4.97 -5.75 -28.56
N SER A 277 -4.11 -4.78 -28.93
CA SER A 277 -4.35 -3.89 -30.08
C SER A 277 -4.31 -4.62 -31.43
N ILE A 278 -3.44 -5.62 -31.58
CA ILE A 278 -3.32 -6.48 -32.78
C ILE A 278 -4.53 -7.42 -32.89
N SER A 279 -5.05 -7.90 -31.76
CA SER A 279 -6.21 -8.83 -31.75
C SER A 279 -7.53 -8.12 -32.05
N GLN A 280 -7.64 -6.81 -31.78
CA GLN A 280 -8.80 -6.01 -32.16
C GLN A 280 -8.78 -5.54 -33.62
N THR A 281 -7.62 -5.44 -34.28
CA THR A 281 -7.53 -5.02 -35.68
C THR A 281 -7.92 -6.14 -36.67
N THR A 282 -7.89 -7.41 -36.28
CA THR A 282 -8.32 -8.53 -37.12
C THR A 282 -9.84 -8.79 -37.12
N ALA A 283 -10.64 -8.00 -36.40
CA ALA A 283 -12.10 -8.17 -36.31
C ALA A 283 -12.93 -7.18 -37.16
N ARG A 284 -12.29 -6.39 -38.04
CA ARG A 284 -12.96 -5.48 -38.99
C ARG A 284 -12.48 -5.69 -40.43
N GLY A 285 -12.88 -6.79 -41.02
CA GLY A 285 -12.78 -7.05 -42.45
C GLY A 285 -13.84 -8.08 -42.84
N GLY A 286 -14.93 -7.64 -43.46
CA GLY A 286 -15.99 -8.52 -43.94
C GLY A 286 -15.55 -9.30 -45.19
N GLN A 287 -16.04 -10.53 -45.32
CA GLN A 287 -17.15 -10.88 -46.22
C GLN A 287 -17.05 -12.34 -46.75
N GLU A 288 -18.22 -12.99 -46.70
CA GLU A 288 -18.69 -14.15 -47.50
C GLU A 288 -18.27 -15.60 -47.20
N ARG A 289 -19.32 -16.39 -46.96
CA ARG A 289 -19.43 -17.86 -46.93
C ARG A 289 -19.52 -18.39 -48.38
N PRO A 290 -19.15 -19.66 -48.69
CA PRO A 290 -20.10 -20.74 -48.45
C PRO A 290 -19.53 -22.10 -48.01
N THR A 291 -20.38 -22.74 -47.19
CA THR A 291 -20.66 -24.16 -46.92
C THR A 291 -19.86 -25.28 -47.60
N SER A 292 -19.38 -26.25 -46.80
CA SER A 292 -19.87 -27.65 -46.88
C SER A 292 -19.29 -28.57 -45.78
N SER A 293 -20.17 -29.45 -45.27
CA SER A 293 -20.00 -30.76 -44.59
C SER A 293 -18.97 -30.92 -43.45
N ARG A 294 -19.22 -31.40 -42.22
CA ARG A 294 -20.23 -32.25 -41.54
C ARG A 294 -19.49 -33.44 -40.89
N SER A 295 -19.37 -33.41 -39.57
CA SER A 295 -19.39 -34.53 -38.58
C SER A 295 -18.51 -34.15 -37.38
N GLY A 296 -18.88 -34.29 -36.12
CA GLY A 296 -20.12 -34.72 -35.48
C GLY A 296 -19.82 -34.99 -33.99
N ARG A 297 -20.80 -34.63 -33.15
CA ARG A 297 -20.98 -35.02 -31.73
C ARG A 297 -19.99 -34.41 -30.72
N GLY A 298 -20.39 -33.86 -29.59
CA GLY A 298 -21.71 -33.68 -28.97
C GLY A 298 -21.54 -33.42 -27.47
N GLY A 299 -22.41 -32.61 -26.88
CA GLY A 299 -22.56 -32.44 -25.43
C GLY A 299 -22.74 -30.98 -25.02
N GLY A 300 -23.98 -30.47 -25.12
CA GLY A 300 -24.34 -29.12 -24.68
C GLY A 300 -24.78 -29.07 -23.21
N PHE A 301 -24.68 -27.87 -22.63
CA PHE A 301 -25.69 -27.35 -21.71
C PHE A 301 -25.76 -25.82 -21.84
N GLU A 302 -26.85 -25.39 -22.47
CA GLU A 302 -27.68 -24.19 -22.26
C GLU A 302 -27.02 -22.81 -22.03
N SER A 303 -27.04 -22.00 -23.10
CA SER A 303 -27.04 -20.53 -23.01
C SER A 303 -28.47 -20.03 -22.87
N ASN A 304 -28.70 -19.23 -21.83
CA ASN A 304 -29.99 -18.71 -21.39
C ASN A 304 -30.78 -17.97 -22.50
N PHE A 305 -31.94 -18.55 -22.82
CA PHE A 305 -33.00 -18.01 -23.69
C PHE A 305 -33.72 -16.77 -23.12
N PHE A 306 -33.31 -16.29 -21.94
CA PHE A 306 -33.88 -15.12 -21.27
C PHE A 306 -33.25 -13.78 -21.68
N ASP A 307 -32.10 -13.80 -22.39
CA ASP A 307 -31.34 -12.59 -22.74
C ASP A 307 -31.84 -11.89 -24.03
N THR A 308 -32.78 -12.52 -24.73
CA THR A 308 -33.35 -12.02 -26.00
C THR A 308 -34.70 -11.31 -25.86
N LEU A 309 -35.27 -11.18 -24.65
CA LEU A 309 -36.60 -10.57 -24.44
C LEU A 309 -36.58 -9.12 -23.92
N GLN A 310 -35.42 -8.49 -23.73
CA GLN A 310 -35.33 -7.09 -23.26
C GLN A 310 -34.83 -6.06 -24.30
N ARG A 311 -34.95 -6.38 -25.60
CA ARG A 311 -34.58 -5.44 -26.67
C ARG A 311 -35.76 -4.52 -27.02
N SER A 312 -35.85 -3.37 -26.35
CA SER A 312 -36.77 -2.28 -26.74
C SER A 312 -36.21 -1.47 -27.94
N PRO A 313 -37.06 -0.93 -28.84
CA PRO A 313 -36.66 -0.34 -30.12
C PRO A 313 -36.14 1.11 -29.99
N PRO A 314 -35.47 1.67 -31.03
CA PRO A 314 -34.84 2.98 -30.94
C PRO A 314 -35.88 4.11 -31.05
N ARG A 315 -35.77 5.12 -30.19
CA ARG A 315 -36.46 6.41 -30.36
C ARG A 315 -35.46 7.53 -30.52
N HIS A 316 -35.86 8.44 -31.40
CA HIS A 316 -35.18 9.62 -31.90
C HIS A 316 -34.80 10.65 -30.83
N GLU A 317 -33.82 11.45 -31.23
CA GLU A 317 -33.23 12.65 -30.62
C GLU A 317 -34.25 13.62 -30.01
N GLU A 318 -33.92 14.17 -28.84
CA GLU A 318 -34.18 15.56 -28.47
C GLU A 318 -33.25 15.97 -27.32
N ALA A 319 -32.81 17.23 -27.38
CA ALA A 319 -31.74 17.84 -26.61
C ALA A 319 -32.04 17.96 -25.09
N ASP A 320 -30.99 17.91 -24.25
CA ASP A 320 -30.66 18.99 -23.31
C ASP A 320 -29.45 18.65 -22.41
N ASP A 321 -28.58 19.65 -22.29
CA ASP A 321 -27.47 19.94 -21.36
C ASP A 321 -26.20 19.05 -21.28
N PRO A 322 -25.00 19.64 -21.53
CA PRO A 322 -23.74 19.01 -21.20
C PRO A 322 -23.45 19.15 -19.71
N MET A 323 -23.70 18.09 -18.93
CA MET A 323 -23.03 17.92 -17.64
C MET A 323 -21.54 17.77 -17.89
N GLU A 324 -20.79 18.84 -17.63
CA GLU A 324 -19.34 18.86 -17.57
C GLU A 324 -18.85 17.69 -16.70
N GLY A 325 -18.37 16.65 -17.38
CA GLY A 325 -17.52 15.64 -16.76
C GLY A 325 -16.28 16.36 -16.25
N ARG A 326 -16.27 16.65 -14.94
CA ARG A 326 -15.14 17.19 -14.20
C ARG A 326 -13.91 16.35 -14.50
N GLY A 327 -13.12 16.81 -15.45
CA GLY A 327 -11.88 16.19 -15.88
C GLY A 327 -10.95 16.10 -14.68
N ASP A 328 -10.65 14.87 -14.27
CA ASP A 328 -9.49 14.56 -13.44
C ASP A 328 -8.26 14.79 -14.35
N THR A 329 -7.76 16.03 -14.41
CA THR A 329 -6.51 16.39 -15.09
C THR A 329 -5.34 15.82 -14.30
N ARG A 330 -5.17 14.50 -14.42
CA ARG A 330 -4.06 13.75 -13.82
C ARG A 330 -2.93 13.69 -14.84
N ALA A 331 -1.70 13.85 -14.37
CA ALA A 331 -0.48 13.70 -15.15
C ALA A 331 -0.62 12.56 -16.19
N GLU A 332 -0.36 12.82 -17.47
CA GLU A 332 -0.55 11.86 -18.55
C GLU A 332 0.12 10.49 -18.22
N VAL A 333 -0.70 9.54 -17.76
CA VAL A 333 -0.28 8.16 -17.48
C VAL A 333 -0.52 7.38 -18.75
N SER A 334 0.53 6.78 -19.30
CA SER A 334 0.38 5.91 -20.47
C SER A 334 -0.55 4.73 -20.14
N PRO A 335 -1.35 4.21 -21.09
CA PRO A 335 -2.21 3.04 -20.84
C PRO A 335 -1.45 1.83 -20.25
N ALA A 336 -0.19 1.62 -20.64
CA ALA A 336 0.66 0.57 -20.09
C ALA A 336 1.08 0.85 -18.63
N GLU A 337 1.30 2.12 -18.29
CA GLU A 337 1.60 2.55 -16.92
C GLU A 337 0.37 2.37 -16.03
N GLN A 338 -0.82 2.70 -16.53
CA GLN A 338 -2.08 2.49 -15.82
C GLN A 338 -2.33 0.98 -15.57
N LYS A 339 -2.13 0.13 -16.58
CA LYS A 339 -2.27 -1.33 -16.45
C LYS A 339 -1.30 -1.92 -15.42
N LEU A 340 -0.08 -1.37 -15.31
CA LEU A 340 0.87 -1.75 -14.25
C LEU A 340 0.36 -1.33 -12.87
N LEU A 341 -0.11 -0.09 -12.71
CA LEU A 341 -0.64 0.40 -11.44
C LEU A 341 -1.85 -0.44 -10.98
N ASP A 342 -2.75 -0.75 -11.91
CA ASP A 342 -3.91 -1.59 -11.65
C ASP A 342 -3.52 -3.02 -11.26
N ALA A 343 -2.57 -3.63 -11.97
CA ALA A 343 -2.08 -4.97 -11.62
C ALA A 343 -1.42 -5.01 -10.23
N VAL A 344 -0.62 -4.00 -9.87
CA VAL A 344 -0.03 -3.89 -8.53
C VAL A 344 -1.10 -3.67 -7.46
N ALA A 345 -2.09 -2.82 -7.72
CA ALA A 345 -3.19 -2.57 -6.80
C ALA A 345 -4.05 -3.82 -6.58
N ASP A 346 -4.35 -4.57 -7.65
CA ASP A 346 -5.10 -5.82 -7.61
C ASP A 346 -4.34 -6.89 -6.83
N ASP A 347 -3.03 -7.01 -7.02
CA ASP A 347 -2.21 -7.93 -6.24
C ASP A 347 -2.14 -7.54 -4.77
N LEU A 348 -1.97 -6.26 -4.43
CA LEU A 348 -2.02 -5.81 -3.03
C LEU A 348 -3.38 -6.13 -2.39
N ALA A 349 -4.47 -5.93 -3.11
CA ALA A 349 -5.82 -6.24 -2.65
C ALA A 349 -6.02 -7.75 -2.46
N ARG A 350 -5.59 -8.57 -3.42
CA ARG A 350 -5.66 -10.03 -3.39
C ARG A 350 -4.80 -10.62 -2.26
N LEU A 351 -3.54 -10.20 -2.15
CA LEU A 351 -2.61 -10.63 -1.10
C LEU A 351 -3.11 -10.23 0.29
N GLY A 352 -3.64 -9.01 0.40
CA GLY A 352 -4.26 -8.51 1.62
C GLY A 352 -5.62 -9.14 1.92
N ARG A 353 -6.28 -9.79 0.97
CA ARG A 353 -7.69 -10.21 1.09
C ARG A 353 -8.60 -9.02 1.46
N VAL A 354 -8.42 -7.91 0.75
CA VAL A 354 -9.17 -6.67 0.91
C VAL A 354 -9.64 -6.18 -0.46
N LYS A 355 -10.55 -5.22 -0.49
CA LYS A 355 -10.99 -4.59 -1.74
C LYS A 355 -10.14 -3.35 -2.05
N ARG A 356 -10.07 -3.00 -3.32
CA ARG A 356 -9.64 -1.67 -3.75
C ARG A 356 -10.73 -0.65 -3.37
N VAL A 357 -10.30 0.53 -2.95
CA VAL A 357 -11.20 1.65 -2.66
C VAL A 357 -10.83 2.82 -3.56
N ASP A 358 -11.82 3.59 -3.98
CA ASP A 358 -11.60 4.75 -4.85
C ASP A 358 -11.31 6.02 -4.04
N LEU A 359 -10.51 5.87 -2.98
CA LEU A 359 -10.09 6.93 -2.07
C LEU A 359 -8.55 6.99 -2.08
N GLY A 360 -7.97 8.17 -2.19
CA GLY A 360 -6.54 8.41 -2.22
C GLY A 360 -6.07 9.46 -1.20
N VAL A 361 -4.94 10.09 -1.52
CA VAL A 361 -4.28 11.08 -0.65
C VAL A 361 -5.11 12.37 -0.52
N GLU A 362 -5.76 12.82 -1.60
CA GLU A 362 -6.58 14.05 -1.55
C GLU A 362 -7.81 13.90 -0.64
N GLU A 363 -8.52 12.78 -0.73
CA GLU A 363 -9.67 12.50 0.13
C GLU A 363 -9.21 12.33 1.59
N LYS A 364 -7.99 11.82 1.79
CA LYS A 364 -7.37 11.73 3.11
C LYS A 364 -7.13 13.09 3.72
N GLU A 365 -6.57 14.03 2.97
CA GLU A 365 -6.32 15.40 3.45
C GLU A 365 -7.62 16.08 3.85
N ARG A 366 -8.66 15.98 3.01
CA ARG A 366 -10.00 16.50 3.35
C ARG A 366 -10.57 15.86 4.61
N PHE A 367 -10.39 14.55 4.78
CA PHE A 367 -10.80 13.84 6.00
C PHE A 367 -10.08 14.37 7.25
N ILE A 368 -8.77 14.59 7.16
CA ILE A 368 -7.96 15.09 8.28
C ILE A 368 -8.39 16.52 8.66
N GLN A 369 -8.64 17.38 7.67
CA GLN A 369 -9.14 18.74 7.92
C GLN A 369 -10.49 18.71 8.66
N ALA A 370 -11.43 17.88 8.21
CA ALA A 370 -12.72 17.70 8.88
C ALA A 370 -12.57 17.11 10.30
N TRP A 371 -11.66 16.14 10.48
CA TRP A 371 -11.38 15.52 11.78
C TRP A 371 -10.82 16.51 12.80
N ASN A 372 -9.87 17.36 12.37
CA ASN A 372 -9.26 18.38 13.23
C ASN A 372 -10.24 19.52 13.54
N GLY A 373 -11.03 19.96 12.55
CA GLY A 373 -12.10 20.95 12.77
C GLY A 373 -13.14 20.48 13.79
N ALA A 374 -13.52 19.20 13.74
CA ALA A 374 -14.43 18.60 14.71
C ALA A 374 -13.85 18.53 16.14
N LYS A 375 -12.55 18.25 16.29
CA LYS A 375 -11.87 18.29 17.60
C LYS A 375 -11.92 19.69 18.21
N GLY A 376 -11.56 20.72 17.44
CA GLY A 376 -11.56 22.10 17.91
C GLY A 376 -12.95 22.65 18.25
N ALA A 377 -14.02 22.11 17.64
CA ALA A 377 -15.40 22.43 18.01
C ALA A 377 -15.82 21.77 19.34
N ARG A 378 -15.39 20.51 19.57
CA ARG A 378 -15.70 19.77 20.80
C ARG A 378 -15.00 20.36 22.03
N GLU A 379 -13.75 20.80 21.88
CA GLU A 379 -13.00 21.49 22.95
C GLU A 379 -13.64 22.83 23.33
N ARG A 380 -14.20 23.57 22.36
CA ARG A 380 -14.92 24.83 22.61
C ARG A 380 -16.29 24.61 23.27
N SER A 381 -16.98 23.53 22.92
CA SER A 381 -18.28 23.19 23.52
C SER A 381 -18.15 22.60 24.93
N GLY A 382 -17.04 21.94 25.26
CA GLY A 382 -16.81 21.36 26.60
C GLY A 382 -16.23 22.34 27.63
N ARG A 383 -15.97 23.59 27.24
CA ARG A 383 -15.52 24.69 28.11
C ARG A 383 -16.65 25.67 28.48
N ARG A 384 -17.88 25.42 28.04
CA ARG A 384 -19.05 26.23 28.35
C ARG A 384 -19.84 25.65 29.51
#